data_AF-A0A924DVT5-F1
#
_entry.id   AF-A0A924DVT5-F1
#
_cell.length_a   1.000
_cell.length_b   1.000
_cell.length_c   1.000
_cell.angle_alpha   90.00
_cell.angle_beta   90.00
_cell.angle_gamma   90.00
#
_symmetry.space_group_name_H-M   'P 1'
#
loop_
_entity.id
_entity.type
_entity.pdbx_description
1 polymer ?
#
loop_
_entity_poly.entity_id
_entity_poly.type
_entity_poly.pdbx_seq_one_letter_code
_entity_poly.pdbx_strand_id
1 'polypeptide(L)'
;MIKRSLVTLSLLALLVPVACKSSDKTAETTTTTTTTTTETTQAAMTPQEAIAAYKRGVDLSGKGQKDEAIAAYQTAIKGIPDFFEAQINLGMLQGENGQFDEAVASHRNAVRIKANDPWGHFHLGNSLKAKGEIDEAITEFKAAAKLAPNDSDVAAAVTSAEALKK
;
A
#
# COMPACT_ATOMS: atom_id res chain seq x y z
N MET A 1 47.76 -36.90 18.15
CA MET A 1 49.13 -36.76 17.60
C MET A 1 49.08 -35.66 16.54
N ILE A 2 49.42 -34.39 16.86
CA ILE A 2 50.75 -33.75 16.69
C ILE A 2 51.17 -33.82 15.19
N LYS A 3 51.25 -32.75 14.40
CA LYS A 3 52.09 -31.55 14.55
C LYS A 3 51.54 -30.34 13.76
N ARG A 4 51.47 -29.19 14.43
CA ARG A 4 51.52 -27.84 13.82
C ARG A 4 52.98 -27.58 13.44
N SER A 5 53.26 -27.08 12.24
CA SER A 5 54.62 -26.77 11.80
C SER A 5 54.72 -25.39 11.17
N LEU A 6 55.48 -24.56 11.89
CA LEU A 6 56.43 -23.52 11.46
C LEU A 6 55.95 -22.24 10.76
N VAL A 7 55.95 -21.21 11.62
CA VAL A 7 56.33 -19.81 11.40
C VAL A 7 57.63 -19.69 10.60
N THR A 8 57.66 -18.77 9.63
CA THR A 8 58.88 -18.03 9.28
C THR A 8 58.58 -16.55 9.20
N LEU A 9 59.08 -15.86 10.22
CA LEU A 9 59.21 -14.43 10.42
C LEU A 9 60.32 -13.92 9.48
N SER A 10 60.07 -12.87 8.69
CA SER A 10 61.17 -12.07 8.13
C SER A 10 60.84 -10.59 8.31
N LEU A 11 61.62 -9.99 9.19
CA LEU A 11 61.59 -8.61 9.67
C LEU A 11 62.52 -7.79 8.78
N LEU A 12 62.05 -6.70 8.17
CA LEU A 12 62.93 -5.57 7.85
C LEU A 12 62.12 -4.26 7.80
N ALA A 13 62.15 -3.53 8.91
CA ALA A 13 61.75 -2.14 8.98
C ALA A 13 62.96 -1.27 8.64
N LEU A 14 62.82 -0.32 7.71
CA LEU A 14 63.77 0.76 7.49
C LEU A 14 63.03 2.06 7.19
N LEU A 15 63.16 2.97 8.15
CA LEU A 15 63.21 4.44 8.11
C LEU A 15 62.64 5.19 6.89
N VAL A 16 61.73 6.12 7.22
CA VAL A 16 61.42 7.34 6.46
C VAL A 16 62.55 8.37 6.70
N PRO A 17 62.81 9.31 5.77
CA PRO A 17 62.45 10.69 6.11
C PRO A 17 61.84 11.51 4.97
N VAL A 18 61.06 12.49 5.44
CA VAL A 18 60.40 13.62 4.79
C VAL A 18 61.27 14.37 3.77
N ALA A 19 60.67 14.80 2.66
CA ALA A 19 61.05 16.02 1.95
C ALA A 19 59.83 16.69 1.31
N CYS A 20 59.68 17.98 1.60
CA CYS A 20 58.63 18.88 1.14
C CYS A 20 59.23 19.80 0.06
N LYS A 21 58.63 19.89 -1.15
CA LYS A 21 58.49 21.14 -1.95
C LYS A 21 57.90 20.92 -3.36
N SER A 22 57.24 22.01 -3.80
CA SER A 22 56.90 22.49 -5.16
C SER A 22 55.80 21.81 -5.98
N SER A 23 54.68 22.56 -6.11
CA SER A 23 54.01 22.98 -7.37
C SER A 23 54.36 22.22 -8.66
N ASP A 24 53.38 21.58 -9.30
CA ASP A 24 52.64 22.17 -10.43
C ASP A 24 51.47 21.28 -10.88
N LYS A 25 50.58 21.92 -11.63
CA LYS A 25 49.33 21.52 -12.28
C LYS A 25 49.47 20.32 -13.23
N THR A 26 48.56 19.34 -13.16
CA THR A 26 47.82 18.71 -14.29
C THR A 26 46.96 17.55 -13.80
N ALA A 27 45.72 17.50 -14.29
CA ALA A 27 44.77 16.43 -14.08
C ALA A 27 45.17 15.17 -14.86
N GLU A 28 45.09 14.00 -14.23
CA GLU A 28 44.63 12.79 -14.91
C GLU A 28 44.12 11.75 -13.92
N THR A 29 43.00 11.17 -14.33
CA THR A 29 42.22 10.06 -13.80
C THR A 29 43.08 8.88 -13.39
N THR A 30 42.80 8.29 -12.21
CA THR A 30 42.52 6.86 -11.97
C THR A 30 42.64 6.58 -10.47
N THR A 31 41.51 6.48 -9.77
CA THR A 31 41.45 5.84 -8.44
C THR A 31 40.31 4.85 -8.44
N THR A 32 40.70 3.59 -8.60
CA THR A 32 40.39 2.46 -7.70
C THR A 32 38.98 2.39 -7.13
N THR A 33 38.23 1.43 -7.67
CA THR A 33 37.43 0.43 -6.95
C THR A 33 37.15 0.75 -5.50
N THR A 34 35.96 1.31 -5.23
CA THR A 34 35.26 1.05 -3.97
C THR A 34 33.95 0.37 -4.34
N THR A 35 33.89 -0.91 -4.02
CA THR A 35 32.68 -1.73 -3.98
C THR A 35 31.69 -1.10 -3.00
N THR A 36 30.77 -0.29 -3.53
CA THR A 36 29.54 0.04 -2.81
C THR A 36 28.56 -1.10 -3.08
N THR A 37 28.51 -2.04 -2.14
CA THR A 37 27.38 -2.94 -1.96
C THR A 37 26.15 -2.05 -1.74
N THR A 38 25.34 -1.87 -2.79
CA THR A 38 24.02 -1.28 -2.65
C THR A 38 23.12 -2.30 -1.97
N GLU A 39 23.07 -2.26 -0.64
CA GLU A 39 21.88 -2.66 0.07
C GLU A 39 20.74 -1.76 -0.40
N THR A 40 19.91 -2.27 -1.31
CA THR A 40 18.62 -1.69 -1.65
C THR A 40 17.72 -1.75 -0.42
N THR A 41 17.90 -0.82 0.51
CA THR A 41 16.84 -0.41 1.41
C THR A 41 15.77 0.18 0.51
N GLN A 42 14.76 -0.61 0.15
CA GLN A 42 13.60 -0.13 -0.59
C GLN A 42 12.99 1.02 0.23
N ALA A 43 13.17 2.24 -0.25
CA ALA A 43 12.69 3.43 0.44
C ALA A 43 11.20 3.25 0.75
N ALA A 44 10.82 3.48 2.01
CA ALA A 44 9.41 3.44 2.40
C ALA A 44 8.63 4.45 1.54
N MET A 45 7.51 4.00 0.98
CA MET A 45 6.65 4.84 0.15
C MET A 45 6.22 6.07 0.93
N THR A 46 6.41 7.25 0.34
CA THR A 46 5.96 8.51 0.93
C THR A 46 4.44 8.66 0.82
N PRO A 47 3.81 9.42 1.73
CA PRO A 47 2.37 9.73 1.62
C PRO A 47 2.01 10.41 0.28
N GLN A 48 2.90 11.23 -0.27
CA GLN A 48 2.69 11.92 -1.54
C GLN A 48 2.65 10.93 -2.71
N GLU A 49 3.53 9.93 -2.72
CA GLU A 49 3.50 8.85 -3.72
C GLU A 49 2.23 8.02 -3.59
N ALA A 50 1.77 7.75 -2.37
CA ALA A 50 0.50 7.05 -2.12
C ALA A 50 -0.71 7.83 -2.65
N ILE A 51 -0.77 9.14 -2.41
CA ILE A 51 -1.82 10.02 -2.95
C ILE A 51 -1.76 10.08 -4.47
N ALA A 52 -0.56 10.10 -5.06
CA ALA A 52 -0.41 10.05 -6.52
C ALA A 52 -0.91 8.72 -7.10
N ALA A 53 -0.63 7.60 -6.43
CA ALA A 53 -1.17 6.29 -6.81
C ALA A 53 -2.70 6.26 -6.74
N TYR A 54 -3.31 6.83 -5.70
CA TYR A 54 -4.77 6.95 -5.60
C TYR A 54 -5.37 7.74 -6.78
N LYS A 55 -4.80 8.91 -7.10
CA LYS A 55 -5.26 9.73 -8.23
C LYS A 55 -5.15 8.99 -9.56
N ARG A 56 -4.07 8.22 -9.75
CA ARG A 56 -3.90 7.34 -10.91
C ARG A 56 -4.98 6.27 -10.95
N GLY A 57 -5.30 5.64 -9.81
CA GLY A 57 -6.38 4.66 -9.72
C GLY A 57 -7.73 5.23 -10.14
N VAL A 58 -8.05 6.45 -9.71
CA VAL A 58 -9.29 7.15 -10.10
C VAL A 58 -9.34 7.38 -11.62
N ASP A 59 -8.25 7.88 -12.22
CA ASP A 59 -8.16 8.11 -13.68
C ASP A 59 -8.29 6.80 -14.48
N LEU A 60 -7.59 5.75 -14.07
CA LEU A 60 -7.64 4.43 -14.71
C LEU A 60 -9.05 3.81 -14.60
N SER A 61 -9.70 3.95 -13.45
CA SER A 61 -11.07 3.49 -13.24
C SER A 61 -12.03 4.21 -14.18
N GLY A 62 -11.89 5.53 -14.34
CA GLY A 62 -12.68 6.32 -15.30
C GLY A 62 -12.48 5.91 -16.76
N LYS A 63 -11.33 5.30 -17.09
CA LYS A 63 -11.02 4.74 -18.42
C LYS A 63 -11.45 3.28 -18.58
N GLY A 64 -12.01 2.65 -17.54
CA GLY A 64 -12.38 1.23 -17.54
C GLY A 64 -11.19 0.27 -17.45
N GLN A 65 -9.99 0.77 -17.15
CA GLN A 65 -8.78 -0.03 -16.94
C GLN A 65 -8.79 -0.60 -15.52
N LYS A 66 -9.68 -1.58 -15.28
CA LYS A 66 -10.03 -2.03 -13.93
C LYS A 66 -8.85 -2.65 -13.18
N ASP A 67 -8.08 -3.52 -13.81
CA ASP A 67 -6.97 -4.21 -13.16
C ASP A 67 -5.87 -3.23 -12.73
N GLU A 68 -5.53 -2.28 -13.61
CA GLU A 68 -4.53 -1.26 -13.30
C GLU A 68 -5.02 -0.29 -12.22
N ALA A 69 -6.32 0.03 -12.19
CA ALA A 69 -6.92 0.84 -11.15
C ALA A 69 -6.88 0.14 -9.78
N ILE A 70 -7.21 -1.16 -9.72
CA ILE A 70 -7.08 -1.99 -8.51
C ILE A 70 -5.64 -1.94 -7.98
N ALA A 71 -4.65 -2.17 -8.86
CA ALA A 71 -3.24 -2.13 -8.47
C ALA A 71 -2.81 -0.75 -7.94
N ALA A 72 -3.32 0.33 -8.55
CA ALA A 72 -3.04 1.69 -8.11
C ALA A 72 -3.67 2.01 -6.73
N TYR A 73 -4.89 1.56 -6.46
CA TYR A 73 -5.52 1.70 -5.15
C TYR A 73 -4.80 0.89 -4.07
N GLN A 74 -4.41 -0.35 -4.35
CA GLN A 74 -3.60 -1.17 -3.44
C GLN A 74 -2.26 -0.50 -3.11
N THR A 75 -1.64 0.12 -4.10
CA THR A 75 -0.41 0.91 -3.91
C THR A 75 -0.65 2.10 -2.98
N ALA A 76 -1.75 2.83 -3.17
CA ALA A 76 -2.13 3.92 -2.27
C ALA A 76 -2.35 3.46 -0.83
N ILE A 77 -3.03 2.33 -0.64
CA ILE A 77 -3.29 1.73 0.68
C ILE A 77 -1.99 1.26 1.34
N LYS A 78 -1.03 0.75 0.57
CA LYS A 78 0.28 0.36 1.11
C LYS A 78 1.04 1.56 1.71
N GLY A 79 0.95 2.72 1.08
CA GLY A 79 1.58 3.95 1.59
C GLY A 79 0.76 4.64 2.68
N ILE A 80 -0.57 4.53 2.64
CA ILE A 80 -1.49 5.08 3.65
C ILE A 80 -2.52 3.98 4.01
N PRO A 81 -2.27 3.15 5.04
CA PRO A 81 -3.15 2.02 5.39
C PRO A 81 -4.58 2.43 5.74
N ASP A 82 -4.75 3.61 6.34
CA ASP A 82 -6.05 4.16 6.74
C ASP A 82 -6.63 5.14 5.70
N PHE A 83 -6.34 4.91 4.40
CA PHE A 83 -6.89 5.72 3.31
C PHE A 83 -8.33 5.30 2.97
N PHE A 84 -9.29 5.91 3.65
CA PHE A 84 -10.72 5.61 3.50
C PHE A 84 -11.20 5.60 2.05
N GLU A 85 -10.93 6.65 1.27
CA GLU A 85 -11.42 6.79 -0.09
C GLU A 85 -10.82 5.71 -1.03
N ALA A 86 -9.57 5.31 -0.80
CA ALA A 86 -8.94 4.23 -1.54
C ALA A 86 -9.57 2.87 -1.21
N GLN A 87 -9.94 2.61 0.05
CA GLN A 87 -10.62 1.39 0.47
C GLN A 87 -12.04 1.29 -0.15
N ILE A 88 -12.79 2.39 -0.18
CA ILE A 88 -14.10 2.46 -0.85
C ILE A 88 -13.97 2.15 -2.34
N ASN A 89 -13.09 2.87 -3.05
CA ASN A 89 -12.98 2.70 -4.49
C ASN A 89 -12.43 1.32 -4.89
N LEU A 90 -11.50 0.77 -4.10
CA LEU A 90 -11.02 -0.60 -4.29
C LEU A 90 -12.17 -1.61 -4.13
N GLY A 91 -12.95 -1.49 -3.05
CA GLY A 91 -14.07 -2.40 -2.79
C GLY A 91 -15.17 -2.31 -3.85
N MET A 92 -15.51 -1.12 -4.31
CA MET A 92 -16.45 -0.93 -5.43
C MET A 92 -15.97 -1.66 -6.68
N LEU A 93 -14.71 -1.44 -7.09
CA LEU A 93 -14.17 -1.98 -8.32
C LEU A 93 -14.01 -3.51 -8.26
N GLN A 94 -13.64 -4.05 -7.10
CA GLN A 94 -13.63 -5.49 -6.82
C GLN A 94 -15.04 -6.09 -6.95
N GLY A 95 -16.06 -5.44 -6.38
CA GLY A 95 -17.44 -5.87 -6.48
C GLY A 95 -17.94 -5.88 -7.93
N GLU A 96 -17.62 -4.86 -8.71
CA GLU A 96 -17.91 -4.84 -10.15
C GLU A 96 -17.21 -5.96 -10.95
N ASN A 97 -16.09 -6.46 -10.44
CA ASN A 97 -15.34 -7.57 -11.03
C ASN A 97 -15.79 -8.95 -10.50
N GLY A 98 -16.84 -9.00 -9.67
CA GLY A 98 -17.34 -10.23 -9.04
C GLY A 98 -16.49 -10.74 -7.87
N GLN A 99 -15.49 -9.97 -7.44
CA GLN A 99 -14.59 -10.28 -6.32
C GLN A 99 -15.23 -9.86 -5.00
N PHE A 100 -16.33 -10.51 -4.65
CA PHE A 100 -17.20 -10.07 -3.55
C PHE A 100 -16.54 -10.21 -2.17
N ASP A 101 -15.71 -11.24 -1.96
CA ASP A 101 -14.97 -11.42 -0.70
C ASP A 101 -13.97 -10.29 -0.46
N GLU A 102 -13.21 -9.92 -1.49
CA GLU A 102 -12.26 -8.83 -1.44
C GLU A 102 -12.96 -7.48 -1.27
N ALA A 103 -14.10 -7.29 -1.95
CA ALA A 103 -14.92 -6.10 -1.81
C ALA A 103 -15.43 -5.92 -0.36
N VAL A 104 -15.92 -7.00 0.26
CA VAL A 104 -16.32 -7.00 1.68
C VAL A 104 -15.13 -6.64 2.57
N ALA A 105 -13.94 -7.20 2.32
CA ALA A 105 -12.77 -6.89 3.12
C ALA A 105 -12.36 -5.41 3.01
N SER A 106 -12.35 -4.85 1.80
CA SER A 106 -12.03 -3.43 1.55
C SER A 106 -13.05 -2.50 2.22
N HIS A 107 -14.35 -2.76 2.07
CA HIS A 107 -15.38 -1.94 2.71
C HIS A 107 -15.40 -2.08 4.24
N ARG A 108 -15.11 -3.27 4.79
CA ARG A 108 -14.97 -3.46 6.24
C ARG A 108 -13.80 -2.66 6.79
N ASN A 109 -12.69 -2.56 6.05
CA ASN A 109 -11.59 -1.65 6.41
C ASN A 109 -12.03 -0.19 6.35
N ALA A 110 -12.80 0.23 5.34
CA ALA A 110 -13.34 1.59 5.28
C ALA A 110 -14.21 1.93 6.51
N VAL A 111 -15.11 1.03 6.91
CA VAL A 111 -15.91 1.15 8.14
C VAL A 111 -15.03 1.21 9.39
N ARG A 112 -13.98 0.40 9.48
CA ARG A 112 -13.01 0.48 10.60
C ARG A 112 -12.34 1.86 10.69
N ILE A 113 -11.98 2.45 9.55
CA ILE A 113 -11.29 3.75 9.49
C ILE A 113 -12.26 4.89 9.85
N LYS A 114 -13.48 4.89 9.32
CA LYS A 114 -14.51 5.91 9.59
C LYS A 114 -15.85 5.25 9.97
N ALA A 115 -15.96 4.79 11.21
CA ALA A 115 -17.16 4.08 11.69
C ALA A 115 -18.44 4.95 11.76
N ASN A 116 -18.31 6.27 11.69
CA ASN A 116 -19.46 7.19 11.68
C ASN A 116 -19.76 7.74 10.27
N ASP A 117 -19.16 7.16 9.23
CA ASP A 117 -19.47 7.51 7.85
C ASP A 117 -20.57 6.58 7.31
N PRO A 118 -21.73 7.11 6.89
CA PRO A 118 -22.84 6.29 6.39
C PRO A 118 -22.48 5.54 5.10
N TRP A 119 -21.61 6.09 4.25
CA TRP A 119 -21.25 5.50 2.97
C TRP A 119 -20.37 4.25 3.14
N GLY A 120 -19.47 4.24 4.13
CA GLY A 120 -18.72 3.03 4.48
C GLY A 120 -19.63 1.84 4.77
N HIS A 121 -20.63 2.05 5.64
CA HIS A 121 -21.63 1.05 5.97
C HIS A 121 -22.51 0.67 4.77
N PHE A 122 -22.94 1.65 3.97
CA PHE A 122 -23.74 1.41 2.77
C PHE A 122 -22.99 0.54 1.74
N HIS A 123 -21.73 0.84 1.47
CA HIS A 123 -20.93 0.06 0.52
C HIS A 123 -20.63 -1.35 1.03
N LEU A 124 -20.36 -1.51 2.33
CA LEU A 124 -20.20 -2.83 2.95
C LEU A 124 -21.50 -3.65 2.82
N GLY A 125 -22.65 -3.05 3.10
CA GLY A 125 -23.96 -3.69 2.93
C GLY A 125 -24.20 -4.15 1.49
N ASN A 126 -23.83 -3.33 0.49
CA ASN A 126 -23.94 -3.71 -0.92
C ASN A 126 -23.05 -4.90 -1.28
N SER A 127 -21.80 -4.94 -0.81
CA SER A 127 -20.89 -6.06 -1.05
C SER A 127 -21.38 -7.35 -0.38
N LEU A 128 -21.86 -7.28 0.87
CA LEU A 128 -22.42 -8.42 1.60
C LEU A 128 -23.67 -8.96 0.89
N LYS A 129 -24.56 -8.05 0.45
CA LYS A 129 -25.76 -8.41 -0.33
C LYS A 129 -25.39 -9.11 -1.64
N ALA A 130 -24.40 -8.60 -2.37
CA ALA A 130 -23.93 -9.21 -3.61
C ALA A 130 -23.30 -10.60 -3.37
N LYS A 131 -22.62 -10.79 -2.23
CA LYS A 131 -22.10 -12.07 -1.79
C LYS A 131 -23.18 -13.07 -1.33
N GLY A 132 -24.39 -12.58 -1.01
CA GLY A 132 -25.50 -13.38 -0.49
C GLY A 132 -25.58 -13.44 1.03
N GLU A 133 -24.74 -12.68 1.75
CA GLU A 133 -24.76 -12.54 3.21
C GLU A 133 -25.83 -11.51 3.63
N ILE A 134 -27.10 -11.84 3.38
CA ILE A 134 -28.22 -10.89 3.46
C ILE A 134 -28.43 -10.33 4.88
N ASP A 135 -28.28 -11.15 5.91
CA ASP A 135 -28.47 -10.71 7.31
C ASP A 135 -27.42 -9.67 7.74
N GLU A 136 -26.16 -9.89 7.35
CA GLU A 136 -25.08 -8.94 7.60
C GLU A 136 -25.29 -7.67 6.77
N ALA A 137 -25.73 -7.79 5.51
CA ALA A 137 -26.05 -6.64 4.68
C ALA A 137 -27.13 -5.73 5.31
N ILE A 138 -28.21 -6.32 5.83
CA ILE A 138 -29.27 -5.57 6.52
C ILE A 138 -28.73 -4.84 7.75
N THR A 139 -27.83 -5.46 8.50
CA THR A 139 -27.20 -4.86 9.67
C THR A 139 -26.43 -3.59 9.29
N GLU A 140 -25.63 -3.67 8.23
CA GLU A 140 -24.83 -2.55 7.74
C GLU A 140 -25.70 -1.44 7.12
N PHE A 141 -26.72 -1.78 6.34
CA PHE A 141 -27.66 -0.77 5.83
C PHE A 141 -28.42 -0.05 6.95
N LYS A 142 -28.80 -0.76 8.02
CA LYS A 142 -29.43 -0.13 9.21
C LYS A 142 -28.46 0.80 9.94
N ALA A 143 -27.18 0.45 10.01
CA ALA A 143 -26.15 1.33 10.56
C ALA A 143 -26.01 2.61 9.71
N ALA A 144 -25.96 2.48 8.37
CA ALA A 144 -25.96 3.62 7.46
C ALA A 144 -27.22 4.49 7.64
N ALA A 145 -28.41 3.88 7.73
CA ALA A 145 -29.68 4.61 7.90
C ALA A 145 -29.74 5.37 9.23
N LYS A 146 -29.15 4.83 10.29
CA LYS A 146 -29.04 5.53 11.57
C LYS A 146 -28.16 6.77 11.48
N LEU A 147 -27.10 6.73 10.69
CA LEU A 147 -26.17 7.85 10.48
C LEU A 147 -26.74 8.89 9.49
N ALA A 148 -27.55 8.46 8.52
CA ALA A 148 -28.18 9.31 7.50
C ALA A 148 -29.70 9.04 7.40
N PRO A 149 -30.50 9.43 8.41
CA PRO A 149 -31.91 9.04 8.52
C PRO A 149 -32.83 9.65 7.45
N ASN A 150 -32.38 10.70 6.75
CA ASN A 150 -33.14 11.37 5.71
C ASN A 150 -32.65 11.03 4.29
N ASP A 151 -31.72 10.08 4.17
CA ASP A 151 -31.20 9.65 2.87
C ASP A 151 -32.09 8.55 2.27
N SER A 152 -32.70 8.85 1.14
CA SER A 152 -33.65 7.94 0.47
C SER A 152 -32.98 6.69 -0.07
N ASP A 153 -31.73 6.78 -0.52
CA ASP A 153 -31.02 5.65 -1.13
C ASP A 153 -30.65 4.62 -0.06
N VAL A 154 -30.22 5.12 1.11
CA VAL A 154 -29.94 4.28 2.27
C VAL A 154 -31.22 3.60 2.78
N ALA A 155 -32.34 4.33 2.88
CA ALA A 155 -33.63 3.76 3.28
C ALA A 155 -34.13 2.68 2.29
N ALA A 156 -33.96 2.94 0.98
CA ALA A 156 -34.29 1.99 -0.06
C ALA A 156 -33.43 0.72 0.01
N ALA A 157 -32.15 0.84 0.37
CA ALA A 157 -31.25 -0.30 0.52
C ALA A 157 -31.66 -1.23 1.67
N VAL A 158 -32.08 -0.69 2.82
CA VAL A 158 -32.63 -1.49 3.94
C VAL A 158 -33.83 -2.30 3.47
N THR A 159 -34.82 -1.63 2.89
CA THR A 159 -36.07 -2.26 2.41
C THR A 159 -35.77 -3.34 1.38
N SER A 160 -34.86 -3.05 0.43
CA SER A 160 -34.46 -3.98 -0.61
C SER A 160 -33.75 -5.22 -0.06
N ALA A 161 -32.93 -5.07 0.98
CA ALA A 161 -32.23 -6.18 1.60
C ALA A 161 -33.19 -7.03 2.46
N GLU A 162 -34.11 -6.40 3.20
CA GLU A 162 -35.13 -7.10 4.00
C GLU A 162 -36.07 -7.93 3.12
N ALA A 163 -36.43 -7.44 1.93
CA ALA A 163 -37.24 -8.19 0.97
C ALA A 163 -36.59 -9.48 0.44
N LEU A 164 -35.26 -9.62 0.60
CA LEU A 164 -34.52 -10.83 0.23
C LEU A 164 -34.53 -11.90 1.32
N LYS A 165 -34.93 -11.57 2.57
CA LYS A 165 -35.18 -12.58 3.61
C LYS A 165 -36.51 -13.27 3.33
N LYS A 166 -36.43 -14.51 2.83
CA LYS A 166 -37.58 -15.40 2.69
C LYS A 166 -37.70 -16.31 3.89
#